data_AF-A0A8R7U8Q9-F1
#
_entry.id   AF-A0A8R7U8Q9-F1
#
_cell.length_a   1.000
_cell.length_b   1.000
_cell.length_c   1.000
_cell.angle_alpha   90.00
_cell.angle_beta   90.00
_cell.angle_gamma   90.00
#
_symmetry.space_group_name_H-M   'P 1'
#
loop_
_entity.id
_entity.type
_entity.pdbx_description
1 polymer ?
#
loop_
_entity_poly.entity_id
_entity_poly.type
_entity_poly.pdbx_seq_one_letter_code
_entity_poly.pdbx_strand_id
1 'polypeptide(L)'
;MNGSRDNNPGDYLDVSANIKALDCCQKQMTIECISGSDGKEGIAKAANLLCSTYLNGDSHTQEDVKSEVNVKNEPVFTETDMASALKSIGCAGPEPDLLLVYGPARCHLGFPTWRLRYTEIMHMGPLKSMKYGAIVKAFHNYSKKHQNYGK
;
A
#
# COMPACT_ATOMS: atom_id res chain seq x y z
N MET A 1 51.51 -4.51 -56.42
CA MET A 1 51.22 -4.86 -55.02
C MET A 1 50.67 -3.62 -54.32
N ASN A 2 49.53 -3.80 -53.65
CA ASN A 2 48.87 -2.92 -52.67
C ASN A 2 48.18 -1.67 -53.25
N GLY A 3 46.92 -1.37 -52.96
CA GLY A 3 45.92 -1.99 -52.08
C GLY A 3 44.70 -1.07 -52.02
N SER A 4 43.51 -1.66 -52.15
CA SER A 4 42.19 -1.05 -52.28
C SER A 4 41.82 -0.08 -51.15
N ARG A 5 41.08 0.99 -51.47
CA ARG A 5 40.42 1.88 -50.51
C ARG A 5 39.01 1.36 -50.24
N ASP A 6 38.82 0.69 -49.11
CA ASP A 6 37.49 0.38 -48.58
C ASP A 6 37.01 1.55 -47.70
N ASN A 7 36.03 2.29 -48.21
CA ASN A 7 35.27 3.27 -47.45
C ASN A 7 34.17 2.52 -46.68
N ASN A 8 34.31 2.40 -45.36
CA ASN A 8 33.27 1.90 -44.48
C ASN A 8 32.48 3.09 -43.92
N PRO A 9 31.19 3.30 -44.26
CA PRO A 9 30.37 4.28 -43.57
C PRO A 9 30.00 3.68 -42.21
N GLY A 10 30.47 4.31 -41.14
CA GLY A 10 30.11 3.92 -39.78
C GLY A 10 28.59 3.95 -39.62
N ASP A 11 28.03 2.81 -39.21
CA ASP A 11 26.67 2.71 -38.69
C ASP A 11 26.55 3.64 -37.48
N TYR A 12 26.07 4.87 -37.73
CA TYR A 12 25.55 5.74 -36.69
C TYR A 12 24.22 5.13 -36.28
N LEU A 13 24.26 4.21 -35.31
CA LEU A 13 23.07 3.71 -34.65
C LEU A 13 22.33 4.92 -34.08
N ASP A 14 21.23 5.24 -34.73
CA ASP A 14 20.31 6.30 -34.38
C ASP A 14 19.76 6.05 -32.97
N VAL A 15 20.42 6.65 -31.98
CA VAL A 15 20.02 6.64 -30.57
C VAL A 15 18.64 7.28 -30.39
N SER A 16 18.14 8.05 -31.38
CA SER A 16 16.85 8.73 -31.28
C SER A 16 15.65 7.82 -31.55
N ALA A 17 15.81 6.72 -32.29
CA ALA A 17 14.74 5.76 -32.56
C ALA A 17 14.38 4.89 -31.33
N ASN A 18 15.32 4.70 -30.39
CA ASN A 18 15.10 3.88 -29.20
C ASN A 18 14.45 4.62 -28.03
N ILE A 19 14.34 5.96 -28.08
CA ILE A 19 13.67 6.72 -27.02
C ILE A 19 12.15 6.63 -27.15
N LYS A 20 11.61 6.46 -28.38
CA LYS A 20 10.17 6.32 -28.63
C LYS A 20 9.59 4.94 -28.31
N ALA A 21 10.42 3.91 -28.22
CA ALA A 21 10.00 2.56 -27.85
C ALA A 21 10.02 2.32 -26.32
N LEU A 22 10.63 3.22 -25.54
CA LEU A 22 10.68 3.13 -24.08
C LEU A 22 9.45 3.74 -23.38
N ASP A 23 8.49 4.24 -24.16
CA ASP A 23 7.28 4.91 -23.65
C ASP A 23 6.10 3.93 -23.47
N CYS A 24 6.27 2.64 -23.78
CA CYS A 24 5.31 1.63 -23.37
C CYS A 24 5.59 1.19 -21.93
N CYS A 25 4.89 1.83 -20.99
CA CYS A 25 4.75 1.39 -19.60
C CYS A 25 5.91 1.68 -18.64
N GLN A 26 6.43 2.92 -18.58
CA GLN A 26 7.04 3.38 -17.33
C GLN A 26 5.95 3.57 -16.25
N LYS A 27 5.48 2.46 -15.67
CA LYS A 27 4.72 2.51 -14.41
C LYS A 27 5.64 3.12 -13.35
N GLN A 28 5.33 4.35 -12.94
CA GLN A 28 6.08 5.04 -11.91
C GLN A 28 5.99 4.27 -10.59
N MET A 29 7.14 3.98 -9.97
CA MET A 29 7.18 3.39 -8.64
C MET A 29 6.83 4.47 -7.61
N THR A 30 5.85 4.20 -6.76
CA THR A 30 5.50 5.08 -5.63
C THR A 30 6.16 4.54 -4.36
N ILE A 31 6.79 5.42 -3.59
CA ILE A 31 7.38 5.08 -2.29
C ILE A 31 6.61 5.82 -1.21
N GLU A 32 6.09 5.07 -0.26
CA GLU A 32 5.38 5.58 0.92
C GLU A 32 6.25 5.32 2.16
N CYS A 33 6.49 6.35 2.96
CA CYS A 33 7.17 6.23 4.24
C CYS A 33 6.13 6.26 5.35
N ILE A 34 6.04 5.17 6.10
CA ILE A 34 5.10 5.01 7.22
C ILE A 34 5.84 4.92 8.55
N SER A 35 5.10 5.10 9.63
CA SER A 35 5.58 5.13 11.00
C SER A 35 4.62 4.36 11.92
N GLY A 36 4.95 4.29 13.21
CA GLY A 36 4.10 3.63 14.20
C GLY A 36 2.73 4.31 14.40
N SER A 37 2.62 5.62 14.13
CA SER A 37 1.36 6.34 14.27
C SER A 37 0.34 5.95 13.20
N ASP A 38 0.79 5.41 12.07
CA ASP A 38 -0.09 4.96 10.98
C ASP A 38 -0.79 3.63 11.30
N GLY A 39 -0.37 2.96 12.38
CA GLY A 39 -1.00 1.74 12.87
C GLY A 39 -2.15 2.00 13.85
N LYS A 40 -1.97 1.56 15.10
CA LYS A 40 -3.03 1.58 16.12
C LYS A 40 -3.54 2.98 16.42
N GLU A 41 -2.63 3.96 16.44
CA GLU A 41 -2.99 5.35 16.69
C GLU A 41 -3.86 5.93 15.56
N GLY A 42 -3.51 5.65 14.30
CA GLY A 42 -4.33 6.00 13.14
C GLY A 42 -5.72 5.39 13.21
N ILE A 43 -5.83 4.10 13.54
CA ILE A 43 -7.12 3.42 13.73
C ILE A 43 -7.94 4.11 14.84
N ALA A 44 -7.32 4.42 15.99
CA ALA A 44 -8.01 5.09 17.08
C ALA A 44 -8.50 6.50 16.68
N LYS A 45 -7.69 7.26 15.94
CA LYS A 45 -8.08 8.57 15.39
C LYS A 45 -9.26 8.45 14.41
N ALA A 46 -9.25 7.45 13.53
CA ALA A 46 -10.32 7.21 12.57
C ALA A 46 -11.63 6.80 13.28
N ALA A 47 -11.55 5.93 14.28
CA ALA A 47 -12.70 5.54 15.10
C ALA A 47 -13.28 6.75 15.87
N ASN A 48 -12.43 7.57 16.48
CA ASN A 48 -12.84 8.79 17.16
C ASN A 48 -13.53 9.77 16.19
N LEU A 49 -13.00 9.90 14.96
CA LEU A 49 -13.64 10.69 13.91
C LEU A 49 -15.05 10.18 13.62
N LEU A 50 -15.23 8.88 13.34
CA LEU A 50 -16.56 8.28 13.07
C LEU A 50 -17.54 8.50 14.22
N CYS A 51 -17.11 8.24 15.45
CA CYS A 51 -17.94 8.44 16.64
C CYS A 51 -18.33 9.92 16.80
N SER A 52 -17.39 10.84 16.63
CA SER A 52 -17.66 12.28 16.75
C SER A 52 -18.62 12.78 15.67
N THR A 53 -18.49 12.30 14.43
CA THR A 53 -19.40 12.67 13.34
C THR A 53 -20.81 12.15 13.56
N TYR A 54 -20.94 10.94 14.12
CA TYR A 54 -22.26 10.37 14.46
C TYR A 54 -22.92 11.16 15.60
N LEU A 55 -22.17 11.48 16.65
CA LEU A 55 -22.70 12.22 17.82
C LEU A 55 -23.07 13.67 17.48
N ASN A 56 -22.30 14.34 16.61
CA ASN A 56 -22.54 15.73 16.22
C ASN A 56 -23.52 15.88 15.04
N GLY A 57 -23.72 14.82 14.23
CA GLY A 57 -24.70 14.82 13.13
C GLY A 57 -26.15 14.86 13.60
N ASP A 58 -26.40 14.52 14.86
CA ASP A 58 -27.72 14.53 15.51
C ASP A 58 -28.21 15.95 15.88
N SER A 59 -27.36 16.99 15.73
CA SER A 59 -27.70 18.37 16.12
C SER A 59 -28.30 19.25 15.01
N HIS A 60 -28.42 18.76 13.77
CA HIS A 60 -28.89 19.57 12.63
C HIS A 60 -30.18 19.09 11.96
N THR A 61 -30.85 18.06 12.48
CA THR A 61 -32.19 17.66 12.04
C THR A 61 -33.06 17.23 13.23
N GLN A 62 -33.34 18.16 14.13
CA GLN A 62 -34.52 18.07 15.02
C GLN A 62 -35.06 19.48 15.25
N GLU A 63 -35.76 20.03 14.26
CA GLU A 63 -36.98 20.75 14.58
C GLU A 63 -38.12 19.72 14.58
N ASP A 64 -38.79 19.65 15.72
CA ASP A 64 -40.12 19.08 15.94
C ASP A 64 -40.28 17.55 15.90
N VAL A 65 -40.19 16.92 17.08
CA VAL A 65 -41.33 16.37 17.83
C VAL A 65 -40.79 15.52 18.99
N LYS A 66 -41.12 15.93 20.22
CA LYS A 66 -40.93 15.15 21.45
C LYS A 66 -41.75 13.86 21.35
N SER A 67 -41.09 12.71 21.16
CA SER A 67 -41.68 11.39 21.37
C SER A 67 -40.71 10.50 22.14
N GLU A 68 -41.19 10.00 23.27
CA GLU A 68 -40.51 9.20 24.28
C GLU A 68 -40.20 7.78 23.79
N VAL A 69 -39.36 7.61 22.77
CA VAL A 69 -38.62 6.35 22.51
C VAL A 69 -37.32 6.74 21.79
N ASN A 70 -36.39 7.38 22.50
CA ASN A 70 -35.07 7.66 21.95
C ASN A 70 -34.19 6.40 22.04
N VAL A 71 -34.61 5.33 21.36
CA VAL A 71 -33.70 4.24 21.01
C VAL A 71 -32.79 4.86 19.96
N LYS A 72 -31.71 5.51 20.42
CA LYS A 72 -30.60 5.87 19.56
C LYS A 72 -30.12 4.55 18.95
N ASN A 73 -30.53 4.29 17.71
CA ASN A 73 -30.12 3.10 16.98
C ASN A 73 -28.60 3.02 17.08
N GLU A 74 -28.06 1.92 17.60
CA GLU A 74 -26.62 1.73 17.71
C GLU A 74 -25.97 2.03 16.35
N PRO A 75 -24.90 2.83 16.29
CA PRO A 75 -24.25 3.13 15.04
C PRO A 75 -23.69 1.84 14.44
N VAL A 76 -24.20 1.47 13.27
CA VAL A 76 -23.69 0.34 12.50
C VAL A 76 -22.57 0.86 11.61
N PHE A 77 -21.32 0.81 12.11
CA PHE A 77 -20.15 1.13 11.31
C PHE A 77 -19.71 -0.08 10.47
N THR A 78 -19.43 0.17 9.19
CA THR A 78 -18.91 -0.82 8.25
C THR A 78 -17.40 -0.68 8.06
N GLU A 79 -16.79 -1.69 7.45
CA GLU A 79 -15.38 -1.62 7.06
C GLU A 79 -15.10 -0.45 6.09
N THR A 80 -16.05 -0.14 5.22
CA THR A 80 -15.97 1.00 4.29
C THR A 80 -15.96 2.34 5.02
N ASP A 81 -16.72 2.46 6.11
CA ASP A 81 -16.73 3.69 6.94
C ASP A 81 -15.37 3.89 7.61
N MET A 82 -14.82 2.83 8.20
CA MET A 82 -13.47 2.86 8.77
C MET A 82 -12.39 3.18 7.73
N ALA A 83 -12.47 2.58 6.53
CA ALA A 83 -11.52 2.87 5.45
C ALA A 83 -11.61 4.33 4.99
N SER A 84 -12.82 4.89 4.93
CA SER A 84 -13.05 6.29 4.58
C SER A 84 -12.50 7.22 5.66
N ALA A 85 -12.73 6.92 6.94
CA ALA A 85 -12.21 7.70 8.05
C ALA A 85 -10.68 7.66 8.11
N LEU A 86 -10.05 6.49 7.90
CA LEU A 86 -8.59 6.36 7.78
C LEU A 86 -8.04 7.23 6.65
N LYS A 87 -8.75 7.29 5.52
CA LYS A 87 -8.36 8.12 4.37
C LYS A 87 -8.42 9.61 4.72
N SER A 88 -9.46 10.05 5.41
CA SER A 88 -9.62 11.45 5.81
C SER A 88 -8.53 11.94 6.77
N ILE A 89 -7.98 11.05 7.61
CA ILE A 89 -6.89 11.39 8.53
C ILE A 89 -5.49 11.13 7.96
N GLY A 90 -5.38 10.71 6.70
CA GLY A 90 -4.10 10.44 6.03
C GLY A 90 -3.42 9.12 6.45
N CYS A 91 -4.11 8.24 7.18
CA CYS A 91 -3.59 6.93 7.58
C CYS A 91 -4.12 5.78 6.69
N ALA A 92 -4.84 6.10 5.62
CA ALA A 92 -5.13 5.11 4.58
C ALA A 92 -3.90 4.89 3.70
N GLY A 93 -3.76 3.67 3.21
CA GLY A 93 -2.74 3.33 2.22
C GLY A 93 -3.06 2.01 1.53
N PRO A 94 -2.32 1.66 0.47
CA PRO A 94 -2.52 0.41 -0.24
C PRO A 94 -2.27 -0.79 0.68
N GLU A 95 -3.07 -1.83 0.53
CA GLU A 95 -2.84 -3.10 1.21
C GLU A 95 -1.69 -3.82 0.49
N PRO A 96 -0.54 -4.05 1.16
CA PRO A 96 0.56 -4.74 0.52
C PRO A 96 0.19 -6.19 0.24
N ASP A 97 0.54 -6.66 -0.94
CA ASP A 97 0.46 -8.07 -1.30
C ASP A 97 1.56 -8.91 -0.59
N LEU A 98 2.74 -8.31 -0.42
CA LEU A 98 3.93 -8.93 0.15
C LEU A 98 4.62 -7.98 1.14
N LEU A 99 4.87 -8.45 2.35
CA LEU A 99 5.64 -7.75 3.39
C LEU A 99 6.97 -8.48 3.65
N LEU A 100 8.07 -7.78 3.42
CA LEU A 100 9.42 -8.25 3.75
C LEU A 100 9.82 -7.76 5.14
N VAL A 101 9.89 -8.66 6.12
CA VAL A 101 10.21 -8.34 7.52
C VAL A 101 11.69 -8.62 7.79
N TYR A 102 12.43 -7.58 8.14
CA TYR A 102 13.83 -7.67 8.55
C TYR A 102 13.97 -7.49 10.06
N GLY A 103 14.89 -8.24 10.67
CA GLY A 103 15.18 -8.19 12.10
C GLY A 103 15.22 -9.56 12.77
N PRO A 104 15.62 -9.61 14.06
CA PRO A 104 15.71 -10.84 14.83
C PRO A 104 14.33 -11.37 15.29
N ALA A 105 13.35 -10.47 15.42
CA ALA A 105 12.01 -10.81 15.87
C ALA A 105 11.08 -11.08 14.69
N ARG A 106 10.26 -12.14 14.80
CA ARG A 106 9.21 -12.46 13.82
C ARG A 106 7.94 -11.68 14.12
N CYS A 107 7.98 -10.37 13.93
CA CYS A 107 6.85 -9.48 14.20
C CYS A 107 6.84 -8.29 13.24
N HIS A 108 5.68 -7.69 13.03
CA HIS A 108 5.48 -6.56 12.12
C HIS A 108 5.69 -5.18 12.79
N LEU A 109 6.12 -5.14 14.06
CA LEU A 109 6.55 -3.95 14.81
C LEU A 109 5.68 -2.69 14.63
N GLY A 110 4.36 -2.85 14.57
CA GLY A 110 3.43 -1.73 14.44
C GLY A 110 3.14 -1.29 13.00
N PHE A 111 3.54 -2.06 11.99
CA PHE A 111 3.01 -1.90 10.63
C PHE A 111 1.47 -1.83 10.67
N PRO A 112 0.82 -0.94 9.91
CA PRO A 112 -0.61 -0.72 9.99
C PRO A 112 -1.43 -2.00 9.81
N THR A 113 -2.02 -2.48 10.90
CA THR A 113 -2.71 -3.78 10.94
C THR A 113 -3.92 -3.82 10.03
N TRP A 114 -4.60 -2.69 9.82
CA TRP A 114 -5.72 -2.58 8.89
C TRP A 114 -5.34 -2.95 7.45
N ARG A 115 -4.07 -2.75 7.07
CA ARG A 115 -3.57 -3.01 5.71
C ARG A 115 -3.13 -4.47 5.51
N LEU A 116 -3.14 -5.32 6.54
CA LEU A 116 -2.52 -6.66 6.49
C LEU A 116 -3.47 -7.84 6.16
N ARG A 117 -4.71 -7.57 5.72
CA ARG A 117 -5.79 -8.58 5.66
C ARG A 117 -5.42 -9.84 4.85
N TYR A 118 -4.71 -9.69 3.73
CA TYR A 118 -4.28 -10.78 2.86
C TYR A 118 -2.80 -10.68 2.46
N THR A 119 -1.98 -10.04 3.28
CA THR A 119 -0.56 -9.82 2.98
C THR A 119 0.26 -11.09 3.22
N GLU A 120 1.05 -11.52 2.24
CA GLU A 120 2.06 -12.56 2.45
C GLU A 120 3.24 -12.00 3.24
N ILE A 121 3.63 -12.63 4.36
CA ILE A 121 4.70 -12.11 5.23
C ILE A 121 5.94 -12.99 5.12
N MET A 122 7.02 -12.43 4.57
CA MET A 122 8.31 -13.11 4.43
C MET A 122 9.35 -12.53 5.39
N HIS A 123 9.89 -13.40 6.25
CA HIS A 123 10.93 -13.02 7.19
C HIS A 123 12.31 -13.19 6.54
N MET A 124 13.03 -12.09 6.40
CA MET A 124 14.27 -11.98 5.62
C MET A 124 15.55 -12.05 6.46
N GLY A 125 15.44 -12.08 7.79
CA GLY A 125 16.57 -12.05 8.71
C GLY A 125 17.13 -10.64 8.94
N PRO A 126 18.37 -10.48 9.46
CA PRO A 126 18.93 -9.17 9.77
C PRO A 126 19.10 -8.29 8.52
N LEU A 127 18.71 -7.01 8.60
CA LEU A 127 18.84 -6.06 7.49
C LEU A 127 20.29 -5.91 6.99
N LYS A 128 21.28 -6.00 7.89
CA LYS A 128 22.71 -5.97 7.55
C LYS A 128 23.15 -7.08 6.58
N SER A 129 22.36 -8.14 6.45
CA SER A 129 22.62 -9.27 5.55
C SER A 129 21.84 -9.19 4.24
N MET A 130 21.12 -8.08 3.99
CA MET A 130 20.32 -7.90 2.78
C MET A 130 21.19 -7.94 1.52
N LYS A 131 20.83 -8.82 0.59
CA LYS A 131 21.44 -8.95 -0.74
C LYS A 131 20.35 -8.85 -1.79
N TYR A 132 20.66 -8.27 -2.95
CA TYR A 132 19.74 -8.20 -4.08
C TYR A 132 19.13 -9.58 -4.43
N GLY A 133 19.97 -10.63 -4.49
CA GLY A 133 19.51 -11.99 -4.76
C GLY A 133 18.52 -12.53 -3.74
N ALA A 134 18.56 -12.08 -2.48
CA ALA A 134 17.57 -12.47 -1.47
C ALA A 134 16.20 -11.84 -1.75
N ILE A 135 16.16 -10.58 -2.18
CA ILE A 135 14.91 -9.87 -2.56
C ILE A 135 14.31 -10.51 -3.81
N VAL A 136 15.12 -10.76 -4.85
CA VAL A 136 14.65 -11.43 -6.08
C VAL A 136 14.09 -12.81 -5.76
N LYS A 137 14.76 -13.57 -4.89
CA LYS A 137 14.27 -14.88 -4.43
C LYS A 137 12.95 -14.75 -3.67
N ALA A 138 12.76 -13.71 -2.85
CA ALA A 138 11.51 -13.45 -2.16
C ALA A 138 10.37 -13.18 -3.15
N PHE A 139 10.60 -12.34 -4.17
CA PHE A 139 9.60 -12.07 -5.21
C PHE A 139 9.24 -13.31 -6.02
N HIS A 140 10.24 -14.11 -6.42
CA HIS A 140 10.00 -15.37 -7.11
C HIS A 140 9.27 -16.41 -6.24
N ASN A 141 9.52 -16.42 -4.93
CA ASN A 141 8.78 -17.28 -4.01
C ASN A 141 7.33 -16.81 -3.86
N TYR A 142 7.12 -15.50 -3.74
CA TYR A 142 5.80 -14.89 -3.70
C TYR A 142 5.00 -15.15 -4.98
N SER A 143 5.62 -15.05 -6.15
CA SER A 143 4.95 -15.31 -7.44
C SER A 143 4.46 -16.75 -7.62
N LYS A 144 4.89 -17.68 -6.77
CA LYS A 144 4.43 -19.07 -6.74
C LYS A 144 3.33 -19.33 -5.71
N LYS A 145 3.01 -18.33 -4.89
CA LYS A 145 1.94 -18.43 -3.89
C LYS A 145 0.59 -18.31 -4.58
N HIS A 146 -0.38 -19.05 -4.05
CA HIS A 146 -1.76 -18.95 -4.45
C HIS A 146 -2.57 -18.53 -3.22
N GLN A 147 -3.27 -17.41 -3.35
CA GLN A 147 -4.13 -16.88 -2.29
C GLN A 147 -5.55 -17.38 -2.50
N ASN A 148 -6.03 -18.20 -1.57
CA ASN A 148 -7.36 -18.80 -1.65
C ASN A 148 -8.48 -17.84 -1.23
N TYR A 149 -8.15 -16.75 -0.53
CA TYR A 149 -9.10 -15.77 0.01
C TYR A 149 -10.26 -16.41 0.82
N GLY A 150 -10.02 -17.58 1.42
CA GLY A 150 -11.02 -18.34 2.17
C GLY A 150 -12.09 -19.03 1.33
N LYS A 151 -11.88 -19.22 0.02
CA LYS A 151 -12.73 -20.03 -0.86
C LYS A 151 -12.31 -21.49 -0.89
#